data_AF-A0A7R9LRL7-F1
#
_entry.id   AF-A0A7R9LRL7-F1
#
_cell.length_a   1.000
_cell.length_b   1.000
_cell.length_c   1.000
_cell.angle_alpha   90.00
_cell.angle_beta   90.00
_cell.angle_gamma   90.00
#
_symmetry.space_group_name_H-M   'P 1'
#
loop_
_entity.id
_entity.type
_entity.pdbx_description
1 polymer ?
#
loop_
_entity_poly.entity_id
_entity_poly.type
_entity_poly.pdbx_seq_one_letter_code
_entity_poly.pdbx_strand_id
1 'polypeptide(L)'
;MALLFQSKYHCIQRQSKRYFWQWMINVFNKPDPQRLQEVGADRAAAEWLIKNGAAVKWTDSHHWVKDYDLLEYDVTKRSIKEIDATNSSITHIGFPHLNGLHSLDTFVIKNNGYIEDNAIEINLKHLKLFDLPSVKDREKCLKDLKSGLKCEIDWKEAKPKKLL
;
A
#
# COMPACT_ATOMS: atom_id res chain seq x y z
N MET A 1 42.40 5.30 8.04
CA MET A 1 41.66 4.15 7.49
C MET A 1 40.18 4.31 7.84
N ALA A 2 39.45 5.11 7.07
CA ALA A 2 38.00 5.22 7.18
C ALA A 2 37.45 5.19 5.74
N LEU A 3 36.77 4.10 5.39
CA LEU A 3 36.16 3.88 4.09
C LEU A 3 34.85 4.65 4.02
N LEU A 4 34.81 5.73 3.23
CA LEU A 4 33.56 6.36 2.80
C LEU A 4 33.17 5.78 1.44
N PHE A 5 32.30 4.77 1.43
CA PHE A 5 31.57 4.38 0.22
C PHE A 5 30.33 5.27 0.10
N GLN A 6 30.47 6.42 -0.56
CA GLN A 6 29.33 7.14 -1.13
C GLN A 6 28.91 6.41 -2.40
N SER A 7 27.79 5.70 -2.35
CA SER A 7 27.24 5.07 -3.54
C SER A 7 26.56 6.09 -4.45
N LYS A 8 27.15 6.30 -5.63
CA LYS A 8 26.58 7.07 -6.73
C LYS A 8 25.58 6.22 -7.49
N TYR A 9 24.31 6.27 -7.10
CA TYR A 9 23.21 5.78 -7.94
C TYR A 9 22.36 6.96 -8.43
N HIS A 10 22.79 7.56 -9.54
CA HIS A 10 21.92 8.43 -10.35
C HIS A 10 21.40 7.57 -11.50
N CYS A 11 20.20 6.99 -11.34
CA CYS A 11 19.50 6.36 -12.45
C CYS A 11 18.80 7.48 -13.24
N ILE A 12 19.16 7.63 -14.52
CA ILE A 12 18.60 8.60 -15.44
C ILE A 12 17.10 8.32 -15.59
N GLN A 13 16.27 9.10 -14.90
CA GLN A 13 14.83 9.00 -15.04
C GLN A 13 14.40 9.68 -16.35
N ARG A 14 13.71 8.93 -17.21
CA ARG A 14 12.90 9.52 -18.28
C ARG A 14 11.61 10.06 -17.63
N GLN A 15 11.75 11.08 -16.79
CA GLN A 15 10.65 11.79 -16.13
C GLN A 15 9.97 12.69 -17.15
N SER A 16 8.81 12.26 -17.65
CA SER A 16 7.80 13.25 -18.04
C SER A 16 7.44 14.03 -16.77
N LYS A 17 7.72 15.34 -16.77
CA LYS A 17 7.43 16.30 -15.68
C LYS A 17 5.92 16.37 -15.39
N ARG A 18 5.35 15.34 -14.77
CA ARG A 18 3.96 15.34 -14.27
C ARG A 18 3.94 15.81 -12.81
N TYR A 19 4.59 16.93 -12.51
CA TYR A 19 4.70 17.43 -11.13
C TYR A 19 3.34 17.60 -10.45
N PHE A 20 2.34 18.09 -11.18
CA PHE A 20 0.98 18.25 -10.66
C PHE A 20 0.33 16.90 -10.31
N TRP A 21 0.37 15.92 -11.21
CA TRP A 21 -0.23 14.61 -10.94
C TRP A 21 0.53 13.86 -9.84
N GLN A 22 1.86 13.95 -9.82
CA GLN A 22 2.66 13.37 -8.75
C GLN A 22 2.34 14.04 -7.41
N TRP A 23 2.24 15.37 -7.38
CA TRP A 23 1.83 16.11 -6.19
C TRP A 23 0.44 15.68 -5.72
N MET A 24 -0.52 15.57 -6.63
CA MET A 24 -1.89 15.16 -6.31
C MET A 24 -1.93 13.75 -5.73
N ILE A 25 -1.22 12.79 -6.33
CA ILE A 25 -1.09 11.42 -5.82
C ILE A 25 -0.48 11.44 -4.41
N ASN A 26 0.55 12.26 -4.19
CA ASN A 26 1.18 12.39 -2.89
C ASN A 26 0.21 12.97 -1.84
N VAL A 27 -0.60 13.97 -2.19
CA VAL A 27 -1.60 14.55 -1.29
C VAL A 27 -2.65 13.51 -0.89
N PHE A 28 -3.19 12.75 -1.83
CA PHE A 28 -4.20 11.72 -1.54
C PHE A 28 -3.68 10.53 -0.74
N ASN A 29 -2.36 10.30 -0.74
CA ASN A 29 -1.73 9.21 -0.01
C ASN A 29 -1.09 9.66 1.31
N LYS A 30 -1.00 10.97 1.59
CA LYS A 30 -0.32 11.45 2.79
C LYS A 30 -1.18 11.26 4.04
N PRO A 31 -0.65 10.66 5.11
CA PRO A 31 -1.33 10.62 6.40
C PRO A 31 -1.65 12.00 6.95
N ASP A 32 -2.86 12.14 7.47
CA ASP A 32 -3.31 13.28 8.25
C ASP A 32 -3.24 12.92 9.75
N PRO A 33 -2.26 13.47 10.50
CA PRO A 33 -2.11 13.18 11.92
C PRO A 33 -3.29 13.65 12.77
N GLN A 34 -3.95 14.74 12.36
CA GLN A 34 -5.13 15.24 13.08
C GLN A 34 -6.27 14.24 12.90
N ARG A 35 -6.50 13.79 11.66
CA ARG A 35 -7.52 12.76 11.41
C ARG A 35 -7.21 11.48 12.17
N LEU A 36 -5.95 11.04 12.18
CA LEU A 36 -5.53 9.86 12.96
C LEU A 36 -5.89 9.99 14.45
N GLN A 37 -5.70 11.17 15.06
CA GLN A 37 -6.07 11.42 16.45
C GLN A 37 -7.59 11.45 16.68
N GLU A 38 -8.36 11.97 15.72
CA GLU A 38 -9.81 12.09 15.82
C GLU A 38 -10.53 10.73 15.73
N VAL A 39 -10.09 9.84 14.85
CA VAL A 39 -10.86 8.62 14.50
C VAL A 39 -10.11 7.31 14.75
N GLY A 40 -8.82 7.37 15.09
CA GLY A 40 -7.97 6.19 15.28
C GLY A 40 -7.45 5.58 13.98
N ALA A 41 -6.52 4.63 14.12
CA ALA A 41 -5.75 4.06 13.02
C ALA A 41 -6.62 3.33 11.99
N ASP A 42 -7.47 2.40 12.43
CA ASP A 42 -8.33 1.60 11.53
C ASP A 42 -9.26 2.46 10.68
N ARG A 43 -9.94 3.46 11.27
CA ARG A 43 -10.80 4.36 10.51
C ARG A 43 -9.99 5.23 9.56
N ALA A 44 -8.91 5.87 10.03
CA ALA A 44 -8.09 6.73 9.17
C ALA A 44 -7.50 5.95 7.98
N ALA A 45 -7.08 4.70 8.20
CA ALA A 45 -6.62 3.80 7.15
C ALA A 45 -7.75 3.43 6.17
N ALA A 46 -8.93 3.03 6.66
CA ALA A 46 -10.06 2.68 5.81
C ALA A 46 -10.48 3.85 4.90
N GLU A 47 -10.52 5.07 5.44
CA GLU A 47 -10.80 6.27 4.65
C GLU A 47 -9.79 6.47 3.52
N TRP A 48 -8.48 6.40 3.84
CA TRP A 48 -7.42 6.54 2.85
C TRP A 48 -7.49 5.46 1.77
N LEU A 49 -7.66 4.20 2.18
CA LEU A 49 -7.75 3.04 1.29
C LEU A 49 -8.91 3.20 0.29
N ILE A 50 -10.11 3.48 0.80
CA ILE A 50 -11.31 3.60 -0.05
C ILE A 50 -11.23 4.83 -0.96
N LYS A 51 -10.74 5.98 -0.46
CA LYS A 51 -10.53 7.19 -1.29
C LYS A 51 -9.55 6.93 -2.45
N ASN A 52 -8.62 5.99 -2.29
CA ASN A 52 -7.66 5.59 -3.32
C ASN A 52 -8.08 4.33 -4.10
N GLY A 53 -9.37 3.96 -4.03
CA GLY A 53 -9.95 2.89 -4.84
C GLY A 53 -9.67 1.47 -4.35
N ALA A 54 -9.23 1.30 -3.09
CA ALA A 54 -9.13 -0.01 -2.45
C ALA A 54 -10.42 -0.37 -1.71
N ALA A 55 -10.48 -1.62 -1.25
CA ALA A 55 -11.53 -2.11 -0.37
C ALA A 55 -10.95 -2.64 0.94
N VAL A 56 -11.75 -2.58 2.00
CA VAL A 56 -11.41 -3.11 3.32
C VAL A 56 -12.43 -4.12 3.78
N LYS A 57 -12.00 -5.04 4.64
CA LYS A 57 -12.87 -5.99 5.32
C LYS A 57 -12.61 -5.92 6.81
N TRP A 58 -13.67 -5.76 7.60
CA TRP A 58 -13.58 -5.67 9.05
C TRP A 58 -13.45 -7.04 9.70
N THR A 59 -12.94 -7.11 10.93
CA THR A 59 -12.83 -8.35 11.72
C THR A 59 -14.18 -9.01 12.02
N ASP A 60 -15.25 -8.23 12.12
CA ASP A 60 -16.61 -8.65 12.45
C ASP A 60 -17.49 -8.90 11.20
N SER A 61 -16.94 -8.76 9.99
CA SER A 61 -17.71 -8.82 8.74
C SER A 61 -17.04 -9.67 7.67
N HIS A 62 -17.88 -10.35 6.89
CA HIS A 62 -17.44 -11.08 5.70
C HIS A 62 -17.52 -10.22 4.42
N HIS A 63 -18.09 -9.02 4.50
CA HIS A 63 -18.32 -8.15 3.36
C HIS A 63 -17.19 -7.14 3.17
N TRP A 64 -16.87 -6.88 1.90
CA TRP A 64 -15.95 -5.82 1.50
C TRP A 64 -16.65 -4.47 1.51
N VAL A 65 -16.01 -3.48 2.13
CA VAL A 65 -16.42 -2.08 2.09
C VAL A 65 -15.51 -1.35 1.12
N LYS A 66 -16.13 -0.76 0.10
CA LYS A 66 -15.48 -0.03 -1.00
C LYS A 66 -16.11 1.33 -1.26
N ASP A 67 -17.20 1.62 -0.55
CA ASP A 67 -17.94 2.87 -0.65
C ASP A 67 -17.64 3.66 0.62
N TYR A 68 -17.23 4.91 0.44
CA TYR A 68 -16.85 5.78 1.54
C TYR A 68 -18.03 6.10 2.44
N ASP A 69 -19.23 6.22 1.87
CA ASP A 69 -20.44 6.58 2.59
C ASP A 69 -20.92 5.43 3.49
N LEU A 70 -20.47 4.21 3.23
CA LEU A 70 -20.71 3.03 4.08
C LEU A 70 -19.73 2.93 5.26
N LEU A 71 -18.78 3.85 5.41
CA LEU A 71 -17.95 3.94 6.60
C LEU A 71 -18.75 4.58 7.74
N GLU A 72 -19.42 3.73 8.53
CA GLU A 72 -20.16 4.11 9.73
C GLU A 72 -19.38 5.12 10.59
N TYR A 73 -20.02 6.18 11.08
CA TYR A 73 -19.33 7.22 11.86
C TYR A 73 -18.69 6.69 13.17
N ASP A 74 -19.21 5.60 13.76
CA ASP A 74 -18.71 5.00 15.01
C ASP A 74 -17.85 3.73 14.78
N VAL A 75 -16.98 3.71 13.76
CA VAL A 75 -16.02 2.59 13.58
C VAL A 75 -14.80 2.66 14.51
N THR A 76 -14.83 3.49 15.56
CA THR A 76 -13.82 3.42 16.64
C THR A 76 -13.75 2.01 17.27
N LYS A 77 -14.73 1.14 16.99
CA LYS A 77 -14.83 -0.24 17.45
C LYS A 77 -14.45 -1.30 16.43
N ARG A 78 -14.19 -0.95 15.16
CA ARG A 78 -13.88 -1.96 14.12
C ARG A 78 -12.40 -1.96 13.79
N SER A 79 -11.86 -3.16 13.63
CA SER A 79 -10.49 -3.36 13.18
C SER A 79 -10.48 -3.91 11.75
N ILE A 80 -9.57 -3.40 10.93
CA ILE A 80 -9.33 -3.90 9.58
C ILE A 80 -8.69 -5.28 9.67
N LYS A 81 -9.26 -6.25 8.95
CA LYS A 81 -8.78 -7.63 8.85
C LYS A 81 -8.06 -7.89 7.53
N GLU A 82 -8.65 -7.43 6.43
CA GLU A 82 -8.13 -7.64 5.07
C GLU A 82 -8.23 -6.35 4.27
N ILE A 83 -7.26 -6.14 3.38
CA ILE A 83 -7.20 -5.02 2.44
C ILE A 83 -7.05 -5.58 1.02
N ASP A 84 -7.86 -5.09 0.08
CA ASP A 84 -7.72 -5.34 -1.34
C ASP A 84 -7.47 -4.01 -2.09
N ALA A 85 -6.23 -3.81 -2.52
CA ALA A 85 -5.76 -2.67 -3.28
C ALA A 85 -5.67 -2.94 -4.79
N THR A 86 -6.53 -3.82 -5.32
CA THR A 86 -6.65 -4.07 -6.76
C THR A 86 -7.04 -2.80 -7.53
N ASN A 87 -6.28 -2.42 -8.56
CA ASN A 87 -6.51 -1.22 -9.39
C ASN A 87 -6.53 0.09 -8.59
N SER A 88 -5.86 0.13 -7.45
CA SER A 88 -5.83 1.31 -6.57
C SER A 88 -4.76 2.33 -6.97
N SER A 89 -4.91 3.57 -6.50
CA SER A 89 -3.88 4.62 -6.55
C SER A 89 -3.01 4.69 -5.29
N ILE A 90 -2.98 3.61 -4.50
CA ILE A 90 -2.17 3.53 -3.28
C ILE A 90 -0.69 3.57 -3.64
N THR A 91 0.06 4.38 -2.90
CA THR A 91 1.53 4.48 -3.01
C THR A 91 2.20 4.22 -1.67
N HIS A 92 3.51 4.00 -1.71
CA HIS A 92 4.31 3.78 -0.49
C HIS A 92 4.25 4.95 0.51
N ILE A 93 3.92 6.16 0.04
CA ILE A 93 3.76 7.36 0.90
C ILE A 93 2.62 7.17 1.91
N GLY A 94 1.60 6.39 1.56
CA GLY A 94 0.45 6.13 2.44
C GLY A 94 0.60 4.93 3.34
N PHE A 95 1.64 4.10 3.20
CA PHE A 95 1.85 2.96 4.09
C PHE A 95 1.93 3.30 5.59
N PRO A 96 2.36 4.50 6.04
CA PRO A 96 2.24 4.84 7.46
C PRO A 96 0.80 4.84 7.99
N HIS A 97 -0.25 4.90 7.16
CA HIS A 97 -1.63 4.67 7.59
C HIS A 97 -1.86 3.26 8.15
N LEU A 98 -1.04 2.29 7.75
CA LEU A 98 -1.13 0.90 8.20
C LEU A 98 -0.53 0.71 9.59
N ASN A 99 0.15 1.72 10.13
CA ASN A 99 0.67 1.69 11.49
C ASN A 99 -0.48 1.72 12.49
N GLY A 100 -0.47 0.78 13.44
CA GLY A 100 -1.53 0.62 14.44
C GLY A 100 -2.67 -0.29 14.02
N LEU A 101 -2.64 -0.89 12.81
CA LEU A 101 -3.62 -1.90 12.40
C LEU A 101 -3.27 -3.28 12.99
N HIS A 102 -3.62 -3.49 14.26
CA HIS A 102 -3.21 -4.69 15.01
C HIS A 102 -3.88 -6.00 14.55
N SER A 103 -5.04 -5.90 13.88
CA SER A 103 -5.81 -7.06 13.41
C SER A 103 -5.60 -7.37 11.93
N LEU A 104 -4.73 -6.62 11.24
CA LEU A 104 -4.50 -6.78 9.81
C LEU A 104 -3.79 -8.10 9.52
N ASP A 105 -4.47 -8.99 8.81
CA ASP A 105 -3.94 -10.29 8.43
C ASP A 105 -3.45 -10.32 6.98
N THR A 106 -4.23 -9.76 6.05
CA THR A 106 -3.95 -9.86 4.60
C THR A 106 -3.97 -8.51 3.92
N PHE A 107 -2.95 -8.24 3.12
CA PHE A 107 -2.91 -7.10 2.21
C PHE A 107 -2.65 -7.59 0.79
N VAL A 108 -3.63 -7.39 -0.10
CA VAL A 108 -3.53 -7.70 -1.53
C VAL A 108 -3.23 -6.43 -2.30
N ILE A 109 -2.16 -6.44 -3.10
CA ILE A 109 -1.85 -5.37 -4.06
C ILE A 109 -1.84 -5.99 -5.45
N LYS A 110 -2.72 -5.50 -6.33
CA LYS A 110 -2.87 -6.04 -7.68
C LYS A 110 -3.05 -4.96 -8.72
N ASN A 111 -2.34 -5.07 -9.85
CA ASN A 111 -2.44 -4.11 -10.96
C ASN A 111 -2.28 -2.65 -10.48
N ASN A 112 -1.23 -2.41 -9.68
CA ASN A 112 -0.91 -1.10 -9.13
C ASN A 112 0.39 -0.59 -9.77
N GLY A 113 0.33 0.61 -10.35
CA GLY A 113 1.45 1.24 -11.06
C GLY A 113 2.28 2.21 -10.21
N TYR A 114 2.04 2.30 -8.91
CA TYR A 114 2.65 3.29 -8.01
C TYR A 114 3.46 2.68 -6.86
N ILE A 115 3.46 1.35 -6.73
CA ILE A 115 4.40 0.65 -5.86
C ILE A 115 5.76 0.61 -6.57
N GLU A 116 6.78 1.12 -5.88
CA GLU A 116 8.18 1.19 -6.30
C GLU A 116 9.05 0.34 -5.36
N ASP A 117 10.35 0.22 -5.66
CA ASP A 117 11.34 -0.60 -4.92
C ASP A 117 11.57 -0.18 -3.44
N ASN A 118 10.83 0.78 -2.90
CA ASN A 118 11.04 1.26 -1.54
C ASN A 118 10.53 0.22 -0.52
N ALA A 119 11.37 -0.08 0.47
CA ALA A 119 11.03 -1.01 1.55
C ALA A 119 9.86 -0.48 2.39
N ILE A 120 8.98 -1.41 2.78
CA ILE A 120 7.82 -1.17 3.63
C ILE A 120 8.16 -1.75 5.01
N GLU A 121 7.89 -1.00 6.08
CA GLU A 121 7.96 -1.51 7.45
C GLU A 121 6.55 -1.52 8.05
N ILE A 122 5.81 -2.62 7.87
CA ILE A 122 4.49 -2.85 8.47
C ILE A 122 4.43 -4.24 9.09
N ASN A 123 3.66 -4.38 10.18
CA ASN A 123 3.43 -5.67 10.83
C ASN A 123 2.20 -6.34 10.22
N LEU A 124 2.44 -7.32 9.34
CA LEU A 124 1.44 -7.99 8.51
C LEU A 124 1.71 -9.50 8.57
N LYS A 125 0.68 -10.34 8.44
CA LYS A 125 0.86 -11.79 8.32
C LYS A 125 1.09 -12.23 6.87
N HIS A 126 0.27 -11.75 5.93
CA HIS A 126 0.33 -12.15 4.52
C HIS A 126 0.27 -10.96 3.55
N LEU A 127 1.31 -10.79 2.72
CA LEU A 127 1.34 -9.86 1.60
C LEU A 127 1.15 -10.63 0.30
N LYS A 128 0.14 -10.28 -0.49
CA LYS A 128 -0.10 -10.90 -1.80
C LYS A 128 0.07 -9.87 -2.90
N LEU A 129 1.03 -10.11 -3.79
CA LEU A 129 1.39 -9.21 -4.89
C LEU A 129 1.06 -9.84 -6.24
N PHE A 130 0.38 -9.09 -7.09
CA PHE A 130 -0.03 -9.52 -8.42
C PHE A 130 0.17 -8.40 -9.43
N ASP A 131 0.79 -8.68 -10.57
CA ASP A 131 0.81 -7.77 -11.72
C ASP A 131 1.20 -6.31 -11.37
N LEU A 132 2.47 -6.08 -11.03
CA LEU A 132 2.98 -4.75 -10.64
C LEU A 132 3.85 -4.17 -11.77
N PRO A 133 3.27 -3.48 -12.78
CA PRO A 133 3.97 -3.11 -14.01
C PRO A 133 5.11 -2.10 -13.80
N SER A 134 5.10 -1.36 -12.68
CA SER A 134 6.13 -0.37 -12.36
C SER A 134 7.36 -0.96 -11.67
N VAL A 135 7.28 -2.20 -11.17
CA VAL A 135 8.43 -2.89 -10.59
C VAL A 135 9.31 -3.42 -11.71
N LYS A 136 10.51 -2.85 -11.84
CA LYS A 136 11.49 -3.23 -12.88
C LYS A 136 12.38 -4.37 -12.43
N ASP A 137 12.71 -4.42 -11.14
CA ASP A 137 13.58 -5.43 -10.55
C ASP A 137 12.82 -6.14 -9.42
N ARG A 138 12.22 -7.28 -9.78
CA ARG A 138 11.42 -8.08 -8.85
C ARG A 138 12.26 -8.66 -7.72
N GLU A 139 13.48 -9.12 -8.00
CA GLU A 139 14.31 -9.76 -6.99
C GLU A 139 14.77 -8.76 -5.94
N LYS A 140 15.19 -7.59 -6.37
CA LYS A 140 15.53 -6.48 -5.48
C LYS A 140 14.32 -6.04 -4.68
N CYS A 141 13.17 -5.80 -5.31
CA CYS A 141 11.94 -5.42 -4.61
C CYS A 141 11.53 -6.48 -3.57
N LEU A 142 11.59 -7.77 -3.91
CA LEU A 142 11.34 -8.87 -2.97
C LEU A 142 12.34 -8.89 -1.81
N LYS A 143 13.62 -8.62 -2.07
CA LYS A 143 14.65 -8.55 -1.03
C LYS A 143 14.38 -7.39 -0.07
N ASP A 144 14.06 -6.23 -0.61
CA ASP A 144 13.76 -5.02 0.17
C ASP A 144 12.49 -5.23 1.01
N LEU A 145 11.44 -5.80 0.43
CA LEU A 145 10.22 -6.19 1.15
C LEU A 145 10.48 -7.22 2.25
N LYS A 146 11.25 -8.27 1.97
CA LYS A 146 11.61 -9.29 2.99
C LYS A 146 12.48 -8.72 4.11
N SER A 147 13.24 -7.66 3.85
CA SER A 147 14.06 -7.01 4.86
C SER A 147 13.25 -6.15 5.82
N GLY A 148 12.21 -5.47 5.31
CA GLY A 148 11.34 -4.59 6.10
C GLY A 148 10.10 -5.28 6.68
N LEU A 149 9.65 -6.40 6.09
CA LEU A 149 8.43 -7.11 6.48
C LEU A 149 8.71 -8.50 7.02
N LYS A 150 8.20 -8.76 8.23
CA LYS A 150 8.20 -10.10 8.85
C LYS A 150 6.92 -10.86 8.49
N CYS A 151 6.59 -10.93 7.21
CA CYS A 151 5.34 -11.52 6.72
C CYS A 151 5.59 -12.59 5.64
N GLU A 152 4.60 -13.44 5.41
CA GLU A 152 4.58 -14.33 4.25
C GLU A 152 4.25 -13.51 2.99
N ILE A 153 5.16 -13.52 2.01
CA ILE A 153 4.99 -12.78 0.75
C ILE A 153 4.71 -13.78 -0.37
N ASP A 154 3.52 -13.72 -0.94
CA ASP A 154 3.10 -14.48 -2.13
C ASP A 154 3.06 -13.54 -3.34
N TRP A 155 4.01 -13.66 -4.27
CA TRP A 155 4.04 -12.89 -5.51
C TRP A 155 3.70 -13.78 -6.69
N LYS A 156 2.48 -13.64 -7.21
CA LYS A 156 2.00 -14.40 -8.37
C LYS A 156 2.02 -13.56 -9.64
N GLU A 157 2.48 -14.18 -10.72
CA GLU A 157 2.47 -13.54 -12.04
C GLU A 157 1.05 -13.45 -12.60
N ALA A 158 0.80 -12.40 -13.38
CA ALA A 158 -0.41 -12.32 -14.17
C ALA A 158 -0.41 -13.50 -15.16
N LYS A 159 -1.48 -14.31 -15.15
CA LYS A 159 -1.69 -15.27 -16.23
C LYS A 159 -1.73 -14.47 -17.54
N PRO A 160 -0.99 -14.85 -18.60
CA PRO A 160 -1.05 -14.15 -19.87
C PRO A 160 -2.51 -14.07 -20.31
N LYS A 161 -2.98 -12.86 -20.64
CA LYS A 161 -4.32 -12.68 -21.24
C LYS A 161 -4.36 -13.56 -22.48
N LYS A 162 -5.18 -14.62 -22.47
CA LYS A 162 -5.53 -15.31 -23.71
C LYS A 162 -6.20 -14.26 -24.59
N LEU A 163 -5.52 -13.85 -25.66
CA LEU A 163 -6.13 -13.09 -26.74
C LEU A 163 -7.26 -13.97 -27.29
N LEU A 164 -8.50 -13.53 -27.09
CA LEU A 164 -9.67 -14.05 -27.79
C LEU A 164 -9.73 -13.44 -29.19
#